data_AF-A0A485CTD5-F1
#
_entry.id   AF-A0A485CTD5-F1
#
_cell.length_a   1.000
_cell.length_b   1.000
_cell.length_c   1.000
_cell.angle_alpha   90.00
_cell.angle_beta   90.00
_cell.angle_gamma   90.00
#
_symmetry.space_group_name_H-M   'P 1'
#
loop_
_entity.id
_entity.type
_entity.pdbx_description
1 polymer ?
#
loop_
_entity_poly.entity_id
_entity_poly.type
_entity_poly.pdbx_seq_one_letter_code
_entity_poly.pdbx_strand_id
1 'polypeptide(L)'
;MKPFWRLKAATISRKRRRNFAAIKLAQWEQPPGWLSCKNSPVDYCVKKGLKPIQLSEYTTDPQTTQAMLSRAVEAQITDAAVARGVIEKLGDRVVISSDTLIYPVLNGFGVKKGNTEVKTALEEGLKKFSATPEYAALLKKYHFQAPTAEDLQTLMPKAE
;
A
#
# COMPACT_ATOMS: atom_id res chain seq x y z
N MET A 1 -3.30 -0.37 1.77
CA MET A 1 -2.26 -1.25 2.32
C MET A 1 -0.88 -0.87 1.77
N LYS A 2 -0.50 0.43 1.68
CA LYS A 2 0.68 0.83 0.91
C LYS A 2 1.83 1.41 1.76
N PRO A 3 2.93 0.69 2.00
CA PRO A 3 4.21 1.24 2.43
C PRO A 3 4.98 1.91 1.29
N PHE A 4 6.07 2.57 1.68
CA PHE A 4 6.88 3.42 0.82
C PHE A 4 8.31 2.90 0.73
N TRP A 5 8.83 2.86 -0.50
CA TRP A 5 10.07 2.16 -0.83
C TRP A 5 10.93 3.01 -1.76
N ARG A 6 12.25 2.91 -1.58
CA ARG A 6 13.24 3.61 -2.40
C ARG A 6 14.43 2.72 -2.73
N LEU A 7 15.22 3.15 -3.71
CA LEU A 7 16.59 2.68 -3.88
C LEU A 7 17.42 2.95 -2.63
N LYS A 8 18.22 1.98 -2.16
CA LYS A 8 19.10 2.15 -1.00
C LYS A 8 20.21 3.18 -1.23
N ALA A 9 20.63 3.35 -2.48
CA ALA A 9 21.60 4.37 -2.91
C ALA A 9 20.99 5.78 -3.07
N ALA A 10 19.67 5.94 -2.88
CA ALA A 10 19.05 7.26 -2.92
C ALA A 10 19.24 7.96 -1.56
N THR A 11 19.73 9.20 -1.58
CA THR A 11 20.00 10.05 -0.40
C THR A 11 18.75 10.42 0.41
N ILE A 12 17.57 9.88 0.06
CA ILE A 12 16.27 10.33 0.57
C ILE A 12 15.75 9.36 1.65
N SER A 13 16.21 9.57 2.89
CA SER A 13 15.71 8.88 4.09
C SER A 13 14.43 9.54 4.60
N ARG A 14 13.28 9.28 3.97
CA ARG A 14 12.00 9.89 4.41
C ARG A 14 10.97 8.81 4.69
N LYS A 15 10.61 8.70 5.98
CA LYS A 15 9.83 7.59 6.56
C LYS A 15 8.34 7.86 6.75
N ARG A 16 7.89 9.12 6.64
CA ARG A 16 6.54 9.56 7.03
C ARG A 16 5.85 10.34 5.90
N ARG A 17 4.50 10.27 5.84
CA ARG A 17 3.63 10.94 4.85
C ARG A 17 3.97 12.42 4.62
N ARG A 18 4.25 13.15 5.69
CA ARG A 18 4.56 14.59 5.68
C ARG A 18 5.90 14.93 5.02
N ASN A 19 6.74 13.93 4.81
CA ASN A 19 8.07 14.10 4.25
C ASN A 19 8.07 13.77 2.74
N PHE A 20 6.94 13.66 2.04
CA PHE A 20 6.97 13.38 0.59
C PHE A 20 7.06 14.62 -0.30
N ALA A 21 7.09 15.83 0.25
CA ALA A 21 7.21 17.04 -0.55
C ALA A 21 8.49 17.05 -1.42
N ALA A 22 8.37 17.50 -2.67
CA ALA A 22 9.44 17.62 -3.65
C ALA A 22 10.09 16.30 -4.16
N ILE A 23 9.38 15.16 -4.16
CA ILE A 23 9.82 13.94 -4.86
C ILE A 23 8.87 13.58 -6.01
N LYS A 24 9.39 12.93 -7.04
CA LYS A 24 8.64 12.14 -8.02
C LYS A 24 8.33 10.78 -7.43
N LEU A 25 7.05 10.57 -7.26
CA LEU A 25 6.46 9.39 -6.67
C LEU A 25 5.79 8.59 -7.77
N ALA A 26 5.94 7.27 -7.72
CA ALA A 26 5.26 6.38 -8.63
C ALA A 26 4.36 5.38 -7.92
N GLN A 27 3.25 5.05 -8.57
CA GLN A 27 2.29 4.08 -8.05
C GLN A 27 1.65 3.29 -9.21
N TRP A 28 1.30 2.04 -8.91
CA TRP A 28 0.34 1.26 -9.66
C TRP A 28 -1.10 1.67 -9.32
N GLU A 29 -1.87 2.06 -10.35
CA GLU A 29 -3.23 2.62 -10.32
C GLU A 29 -3.35 4.09 -9.87
N GLN A 30 -4.48 4.70 -10.26
CA GLN A 30 -4.83 6.09 -9.94
C GLN A 30 -4.57 6.36 -8.45
N PRO A 31 -3.94 7.50 -8.13
CA PRO A 31 -3.71 7.89 -6.75
C PRO A 31 -5.04 7.91 -6.00
N PRO A 32 -5.17 7.27 -4.82
CA PRO A 32 -6.28 7.60 -3.94
C PRO A 32 -6.28 9.11 -3.74
N GLY A 33 -7.46 9.74 -3.62
CA GLY A 33 -7.61 11.21 -3.71
C GLY A 33 -6.72 12.06 -2.78
N TRP A 34 -6.11 11.46 -1.76
CA TRP A 34 -5.11 12.09 -0.88
C TRP A 34 -3.68 12.12 -1.44
N LEU A 35 -3.35 11.22 -2.36
CA LEU A 35 -2.06 11.13 -3.06
C LEU A 35 -2.05 12.03 -4.29
N SER A 36 -3.21 12.17 -4.93
CA SER A 36 -3.51 13.30 -5.79
C SER A 36 -3.52 14.54 -4.91
N CYS A 37 -2.67 15.49 -5.26
CA CYS A 37 -2.67 16.80 -4.64
C CYS A 37 -4.04 17.51 -4.71
N LYS A 38 -5.05 16.97 -5.41
CA LYS A 38 -6.39 17.56 -5.49
C LYS A 38 -7.18 17.51 -4.17
N ASN A 39 -7.06 16.48 -3.31
CA ASN A 39 -7.82 16.42 -2.04
C ASN A 39 -6.93 16.28 -0.77
N SER A 40 -5.79 17.00 -0.75
CA SER A 40 -4.87 17.30 0.37
C SER A 40 -3.60 16.44 0.51
N PRO A 41 -2.48 16.93 -0.08
CA PRO A 41 -1.42 17.61 0.68
C PRO A 41 -0.87 18.88 -0.02
N VAL A 42 -1.64 19.49 -0.93
CA VAL A 42 -1.35 20.86 -1.41
C VAL A 42 -1.34 21.81 -0.23
N ASP A 43 -2.29 21.65 0.69
CA ASP A 43 -2.38 22.52 1.84
C ASP A 43 -1.19 22.34 2.80
N TYR A 44 -0.69 21.12 3.03
CA TYR A 44 0.48 20.92 3.89
C TYR A 44 1.79 21.37 3.24
N CYS A 45 2.02 21.04 1.96
CA CYS A 45 3.28 21.35 1.29
C CYS A 45 3.33 22.83 0.91
N VAL A 46 2.27 23.38 0.32
CA VAL A 46 2.20 24.80 -0.08
C VAL A 46 2.13 25.72 1.13
N LYS A 47 1.38 25.41 2.21
CA LYS A 47 1.41 26.22 3.46
C LYS A 47 2.79 26.23 4.12
N LYS A 48 3.64 25.25 3.83
CA LYS A 48 5.04 25.20 4.32
C LYS A 48 6.08 25.65 3.28
N GLY A 49 5.65 26.19 2.13
CA GLY A 49 6.55 26.64 1.07
C GLY A 49 7.32 25.51 0.36
N LEU A 50 6.87 24.26 0.49
CA LEU A 50 7.49 23.09 -0.12
C LEU A 50 6.85 22.78 -1.48
N LYS A 51 7.67 22.34 -2.44
CA LYS A 51 7.19 21.95 -3.78
C LYS A 51 6.22 20.76 -3.69
N PRO A 52 5.14 20.73 -4.51
CA PRO A 52 4.22 19.60 -4.58
C PRO A 52 4.91 18.28 -4.92
N ILE A 53 4.25 17.18 -4.58
CA ILE A 53 4.65 15.83 -5.00
C ILE A 53 4.38 15.73 -6.51
N GLN A 54 5.36 15.29 -7.28
CA GLN A 54 5.15 14.94 -8.69
C GLN A 54 4.72 13.48 -8.73
N LEU A 55 3.59 13.17 -9.37
CA LEU A 55 3.09 11.81 -9.46
C LEU A 55 3.28 11.26 -10.87
N SER A 56 3.79 10.04 -10.98
CA SER A 56 3.85 9.27 -12.22
C SER A 56 3.08 7.97 -12.04
N GLU A 57 2.10 7.74 -12.91
CA GLU A 57 1.26 6.55 -12.86
C GLU A 57 1.75 5.52 -13.88
N TYR A 58 1.73 4.25 -13.47
CA TYR A 58 2.13 3.13 -14.31
C TYR A 58 1.07 2.03 -14.25
N THR A 59 1.02 1.20 -15.29
CA THR A 59 -0.01 0.17 -15.45
C THR A 59 0.23 -1.04 -14.55
N THR A 60 1.46 -1.26 -14.06
CA THR A 60 1.79 -2.40 -13.18
C THR A 60 2.86 -2.04 -12.14
N ASP A 61 2.88 -2.75 -11.01
CA ASP A 61 3.93 -2.61 -9.99
C ASP A 61 5.35 -2.92 -10.50
N PRO A 62 5.59 -3.96 -11.33
CA PRO A 62 6.90 -4.19 -11.93
C PRO A 62 7.36 -3.02 -12.82
N GLN A 63 6.46 -2.41 -13.60
CA GLN A 63 6.80 -1.23 -14.41
C GLN A 63 7.19 -0.05 -13.52
N THR A 64 6.43 0.19 -12.45
CA THR A 64 6.72 1.20 -11.43
C THR A 64 8.10 0.95 -10.78
N THR A 65 8.39 -0.31 -10.46
CA THR A 65 9.67 -0.72 -9.87
C THR A 65 10.81 -0.43 -10.84
N GLN A 66 10.66 -0.76 -12.12
CA GLN A 66 11.69 -0.50 -13.12
C GLN A 66 11.93 0.99 -13.33
N ALA A 67 10.88 1.81 -13.33
CA ALA A 67 11.01 3.27 -13.37
C ALA A 67 11.80 3.81 -12.16
N MET A 68 11.58 3.24 -10.98
CA MET A 68 12.36 3.60 -9.78
C MET A 68 13.83 3.15 -9.93
N LEU A 69 14.07 1.93 -10.41
CA LEU A 69 15.44 1.41 -10.63
C LEU A 69 16.20 2.20 -11.70
N SER A 70 15.52 2.72 -12.72
CA SER A 70 16.10 3.57 -13.78
C SER A 70 16.26 5.04 -13.37
N ARG A 71 15.87 5.40 -12.14
CA ARG A 71 15.85 6.78 -11.62
C ARG A 71 14.90 7.73 -12.36
N ALA A 72 13.91 7.21 -13.08
CA ALA A 72 12.84 8.02 -13.65
C ALA A 72 11.94 8.62 -12.54
N VAL A 73 11.84 7.92 -11.41
CA VAL A 73 11.13 8.33 -10.19
C VAL A 73 11.99 8.02 -8.96
N GLU A 74 11.87 8.81 -7.88
CA GLU A 74 12.72 8.62 -6.69
C GLU A 74 12.11 7.66 -5.66
N ALA A 75 10.85 7.25 -5.82
CA ALA A 75 10.20 6.28 -4.94
C ALA A 75 8.96 5.64 -5.55
N GLN A 76 8.64 4.44 -5.05
CA GLN A 76 7.41 3.74 -5.33
C GLN A 76 6.55 3.62 -4.06
N ILE A 77 5.23 3.79 -4.23
CA ILE A 77 4.23 3.37 -3.26
C ILE A 77 3.49 2.17 -3.84
N THR A 78 3.49 1.09 -3.07
CA THR A 78 2.82 -0.17 -3.42
C THR A 78 2.49 -0.94 -2.13
N ASP A 79 1.79 -2.05 -2.27
CA ASP A 79 1.33 -2.84 -1.15
C ASP A 79 2.45 -3.52 -0.35
N ALA A 80 2.20 -3.73 0.95
CA ALA A 80 3.22 -4.21 1.88
C ALA A 80 3.77 -5.59 1.54
N ALA A 81 2.87 -6.50 1.21
CA ALA A 81 3.22 -7.83 0.74
C ALA A 81 4.03 -7.77 -0.56
N VAL A 82 3.58 -6.96 -1.52
CA VAL A 82 4.21 -6.83 -2.85
C VAL A 82 5.66 -6.38 -2.69
N ALA A 83 5.92 -5.31 -1.96
CA ALA A 83 7.27 -4.79 -1.94
C ALA A 83 8.20 -5.44 -0.90
N ARG A 84 7.68 -6.22 0.07
CA ARG A 84 8.51 -7.22 0.76
C ARG A 84 8.96 -8.29 -0.23
N GLY A 85 8.07 -8.77 -1.09
CA GLY A 85 8.43 -9.66 -2.20
C GLY A 85 9.43 -9.04 -3.19
N VAL A 86 9.37 -7.73 -3.43
CA VAL A 86 10.38 -7.01 -4.23
C VAL A 86 11.74 -7.00 -3.52
N ILE A 87 11.80 -6.77 -2.21
CA ILE A 87 13.05 -6.86 -1.44
C ILE A 87 13.63 -8.27 -1.48
N GLU A 88 12.81 -9.31 -1.31
CA GLU A 88 13.27 -10.70 -1.41
C GLU A 88 13.93 -11.00 -2.76
N LYS A 89 13.42 -10.40 -3.85
CA LYS A 89 13.94 -10.61 -5.20
C LYS A 89 15.12 -9.71 -5.57
N LEU A 90 15.13 -8.45 -5.11
CA LEU A 90 16.10 -7.45 -5.51
C LEU A 90 17.20 -7.19 -4.47
N GLY A 91 17.08 -7.80 -3.29
CA GLY A 91 18.03 -7.70 -2.20
C GLY A 91 18.21 -6.26 -1.72
N ASP A 92 19.46 -5.85 -1.57
CA ASP A 92 19.87 -4.57 -1.01
C ASP A 92 19.76 -3.38 -1.98
N ARG A 93 19.34 -3.62 -3.23
CA ARG A 93 19.13 -2.55 -4.22
C ARG A 93 17.99 -1.61 -3.82
N VAL A 94 17.03 -2.10 -3.05
CA VAL A 94 15.82 -1.38 -2.61
C VAL A 94 15.58 -1.57 -1.11
N VAL A 95 14.84 -0.64 -0.49
CA VAL A 95 14.54 -0.64 0.95
C VAL A 95 13.15 -0.10 1.23
N ILE A 96 12.43 -0.71 2.19
CA ILE A 96 11.23 -0.11 2.80
C ILE A 96 11.72 1.04 3.66
N SER A 97 11.29 2.26 3.36
CA SER A 97 11.65 3.40 4.20
C SER A 97 10.55 3.79 5.18
N SER A 98 9.32 3.30 5.00
CA SER A 98 8.24 3.48 5.98
C SER A 98 8.27 2.41 7.07
N ASP A 99 8.22 2.84 8.34
CA ASP A 99 8.11 1.94 9.49
C ASP A 99 6.64 1.52 9.77
N THR A 100 5.66 2.23 9.20
CA THR A 100 4.21 1.95 9.32
C THR A 100 3.51 1.99 7.96
N LEU A 101 2.36 1.33 7.82
CA LEU A 101 1.50 1.49 6.65
C LEU A 101 1.06 2.96 6.53
N ILE A 102 1.27 3.56 5.36
CA ILE A 102 0.91 4.97 5.14
C ILE A 102 -0.60 5.11 4.91
N TYR A 103 -1.21 4.05 4.39
CA TYR A 103 -2.65 3.95 4.20
C TYR A 103 -3.10 2.51 4.47
N PRO A 104 -3.59 2.19 5.68
CA PRO A 104 -4.20 0.91 5.95
C PRO A 104 -5.50 0.80 5.15
N VAL A 105 -5.69 -0.34 4.49
CA VAL A 105 -6.91 -0.64 3.71
C VAL A 105 -7.27 -2.08 4.05
N LEU A 106 -8.54 -2.32 4.33
CA LEU A 106 -9.06 -3.68 4.46
C LEU A 106 -9.23 -4.30 3.07
N ASN A 107 -8.62 -5.46 2.88
CA ASN A 107 -8.88 -6.29 1.71
C ASN A 107 -10.00 -7.27 2.04
N GLY A 108 -10.88 -7.49 1.07
CA GLY A 108 -11.97 -8.45 1.18
C GLY A 108 -12.20 -9.17 -0.14
N PHE A 109 -13.07 -10.17 -0.10
CA PHE A 109 -13.52 -10.89 -1.29
C PHE A 109 -14.76 -10.20 -1.85
N GLY A 110 -14.73 -9.89 -3.15
CA GLY A 110 -15.91 -9.38 -3.85
C GLY A 110 -16.88 -10.50 -4.21
N VAL A 111 -18.13 -10.39 -3.76
CA VAL A 111 -19.21 -11.30 -4.15
C VAL A 111 -20.27 -10.52 -4.91
N LYS A 112 -20.85 -11.12 -5.96
CA LYS A 112 -21.92 -10.50 -6.74
C LYS A 112 -23.10 -10.17 -5.82
N LYS A 113 -23.62 -8.93 -5.90
CA LYS A 113 -24.79 -8.50 -5.13
C LYS A 113 -25.97 -9.46 -5.36
N GLY A 114 -26.63 -9.85 -4.28
CA GLY A 114 -27.74 -10.82 -4.28
C GLY A 114 -27.31 -12.29 -4.25
N ASN A 115 -26.02 -12.62 -4.42
CA ASN A 115 -25.54 -14.00 -4.27
C ASN A 115 -25.23 -14.31 -2.79
N THR A 116 -26.28 -14.53 -2.02
CA THR A 116 -26.20 -14.82 -0.58
C THR A 116 -25.55 -16.16 -0.29
N GLU A 117 -25.78 -17.17 -1.13
CA GLU A 117 -25.20 -18.51 -0.98
C GLU A 117 -23.67 -18.46 -0.96
N VAL A 118 -23.05 -17.84 -1.97
CA VAL A 118 -21.59 -17.72 -2.05
C VAL A 118 -21.04 -16.84 -0.92
N LYS A 119 -21.74 -15.77 -0.56
CA LYS A 119 -21.35 -14.90 0.55
C LYS A 119 -21.29 -15.71 1.86
N THR A 120 -22.36 -16.43 2.20
CA THR A 120 -22.43 -17.23 3.43
C THR A 120 -21.38 -18.33 3.44
N ALA A 121 -21.20 -19.05 2.32
CA ALA A 121 -20.17 -20.09 2.21
C ALA A 121 -18.75 -19.53 2.42
N LEU A 122 -18.44 -18.35 1.86
CA LEU A 122 -17.16 -17.69 2.06
C LEU A 122 -16.95 -17.24 3.51
N GLU A 123 -17.96 -16.62 4.13
CA GLU A 123 -17.89 -16.19 5.53
C GLU A 123 -17.67 -17.37 6.48
N GLU A 124 -18.41 -18.46 6.32
CA GLU A 124 -18.24 -19.67 7.11
C GLU A 124 -16.88 -20.36 6.88
N GLY A 125 -16.46 -20.46 5.62
CA GLY A 125 -15.19 -21.06 5.25
C GLY A 125 -14.01 -20.27 5.83
N LEU A 126 -14.02 -18.94 5.70
CA LEU A 126 -13.00 -18.07 6.28
C LEU A 126 -13.00 -18.12 7.79
N LYS A 127 -14.18 -18.17 8.45
CA LYS A 127 -14.28 -18.31 9.91
C LYS A 127 -13.67 -19.61 10.40
N LYS A 128 -13.91 -20.73 9.70
CA LYS A 128 -13.32 -22.04 10.03
C LYS A 128 -11.81 -22.03 9.78
N PHE A 129 -11.38 -21.51 8.65
CA PHE A 129 -9.96 -21.53 8.25
C PHE A 129 -9.10 -20.57 9.08
N SER A 130 -9.62 -19.41 9.47
CA SER A 130 -8.87 -18.42 10.25
C SER A 130 -8.49 -18.90 11.66
N ALA A 131 -9.18 -19.92 12.18
CA ALA A 131 -8.87 -20.56 13.46
C ALA A 131 -7.70 -21.57 13.36
N THR A 132 -7.17 -21.83 12.16
CA THR A 132 -6.12 -22.84 11.94
C THR A 132 -4.71 -22.24 11.99
N PRO A 133 -3.67 -23.00 12.40
CA PRO A 133 -2.27 -22.57 12.31
C PRO A 133 -1.82 -22.25 10.88
N GLU A 134 -2.40 -22.93 9.88
CA GLU A 134 -2.11 -22.75 8.46
C GLU A 134 -2.46 -21.34 7.99
N TYR A 135 -3.54 -20.76 8.51
CA TYR A 135 -3.91 -19.37 8.21
C TYR A 135 -2.83 -18.39 8.69
N ALA A 136 -2.37 -18.54 9.94
CA ALA A 136 -1.28 -17.73 10.47
C ALA A 136 0.03 -17.93 9.68
N ALA A 137 0.31 -19.17 9.25
CA ALA A 137 1.47 -19.49 8.42
C ALA A 137 1.38 -18.83 7.04
N LEU A 138 0.21 -18.80 6.40
CA LEU A 138 -0.01 -18.12 5.13
C LEU A 138 0.17 -16.60 5.25
N LEU A 139 -0.40 -15.99 6.29
CA LEU A 139 -0.23 -14.56 6.54
C LEU A 139 1.25 -14.22 6.71
N LYS A 140 1.99 -15.01 7.49
CA LYS A 140 3.44 -14.83 7.65
C LYS A 140 4.19 -15.01 6.35
N LYS A 141 3.89 -16.06 5.58
CA LYS A 141 4.54 -16.37 4.30
C LYS A 141 4.39 -15.25 3.27
N TYR A 142 3.21 -14.64 3.21
CA TYR A 142 2.91 -13.58 2.24
C TYR A 142 3.00 -12.18 2.84
N HIS A 143 3.52 -12.06 4.06
CA HIS A 143 3.68 -10.80 4.80
C HIS A 143 2.39 -9.97 4.95
N PHE A 144 1.26 -10.65 5.13
CA PHE A 144 -0.01 -10.04 5.47
C PHE A 144 -0.21 -9.96 6.98
N GLN A 145 -1.07 -9.04 7.38
CA GLN A 145 -1.57 -8.92 8.75
C GLN A 145 -3.07 -9.22 8.73
N ALA A 146 -3.53 -9.99 9.71
CA ALA A 146 -4.96 -10.14 9.93
C ALA A 146 -5.52 -8.79 10.44
N PRO A 147 -6.74 -8.39 10.02
CA PRO A 147 -7.38 -7.20 10.54
C PRO A 147 -7.69 -7.37 12.03
N THR A 148 -7.45 -6.34 12.83
CA THR A 148 -7.89 -6.30 14.23
C THR A 148 -9.37 -5.92 14.34
N ALA A 149 -9.95 -6.04 15.54
CA ALA A 149 -11.31 -5.57 15.78
C ALA A 149 -11.44 -4.06 15.53
N GLU A 150 -10.42 -3.29 15.87
CA GLU A 150 -10.33 -1.85 15.63
C GLU A 150 -10.22 -1.54 14.12
N ASP A 151 -9.45 -2.32 13.37
CA ASP A 151 -9.38 -2.19 11.91
C ASP A 151 -10.76 -2.39 11.29
N LEU A 152 -11.49 -3.42 11.72
CA LEU A 152 -12.85 -3.68 11.23
C LEU A 152 -13.81 -2.53 11.59
N GLN A 153 -13.71 -1.98 12.81
CA GLN A 153 -14.59 -0.88 13.23
C GLN A 153 -14.30 0.44 12.49
N THR A 154 -13.03 0.72 12.18
CA THR A 154 -12.61 2.02 11.65
C THR A 154 -12.47 2.06 10.13
N LEU A 155 -12.19 0.91 9.50
CA LEU A 155 -11.89 0.83 8.07
C LEU A 155 -12.96 0.10 7.26
N MET A 156 -13.89 -0.63 7.89
CA MET A 156 -15.01 -1.22 7.13
C MET A 156 -15.92 -0.10 6.61
N PRO A 157 -16.32 -0.15 5.34
CA PRO A 157 -17.38 0.71 4.84
C PRO A 157 -18.63 0.47 5.68
N LYS A 158 -19.25 1.54 6.18
CA LYS A 158 -20.57 1.44 6.80
C LYS A 158 -21.55 1.02 5.70
N ALA A 159 -22.34 -0.02 5.95
CA ALA A 159 -23.40 -0.41 5.03
C ALA A 159 -24.37 0.77 4.86
N GLU A 160 -24.61 1.16 3.61
CA GLU A 160 -25.73 2.02 3.22
C GLU A 160 -27.04 1.22 3.19
#